data_AF-A0A6J4MGW4-F1
#
_entry.id   AF-A0A6J4MGW4-F1
#
_cell.length_a   1.000
_cell.length_b   1.000
_cell.length_c   1.000
_cell.angle_alpha   90.00
_cell.angle_beta   90.00
_cell.angle_gamma   90.00
#
_symmetry.space_group_name_H-M   'P 1'
#
loop_
_entity.id
_entity.type
_entity.pdbx_description
1 polymer ?
#
loop_
_entity_poly.entity_id
_entity_poly.type
_entity_poly.pdbx_seq_one_letter_code
_entity_poly.pdbx_strand_id
1 'polypeptide(L)'
;MSTRALLAGAAQRLADAGLASPEPDAEWLLAHVLGRGRAGLAFAPVTDEQRQSFEALLSRRAAGEPLQHIVGTAAFRHVELAVGPGVFIPRPETELLAGWGIERLRALRAAGRPHPVVVDLCTGSGAIAKAVADEAPWAVVHAVELSEEALAYAERNLESTGVDLRSGDAADAFPDLDGGVDLVLANPPYIPVGEYESVAREVR
;
A
#
# COMPACT_ATOMS: atom_id res chain seq x y z
N MET A 1 -6.04 -33.52 -7.06
CA MET A 1 -4.75 -32.84 -7.34
C MET A 1 -4.23 -32.26 -6.03
N SER A 2 -2.96 -32.49 -5.67
CA SER A 2 -2.40 -31.97 -4.41
C SER A 2 -2.20 -30.45 -4.47
N THR A 3 -2.24 -29.77 -3.33
CA THR A 3 -2.04 -28.32 -3.24
C THR A 3 -0.65 -27.89 -3.68
N ARG A 4 0.36 -28.75 -3.46
CA ARG A 4 1.71 -28.55 -4.01
C ARG A 4 1.73 -28.56 -5.54
N ALA A 5 1.01 -29.49 -6.18
CA ALA A 5 0.90 -29.51 -7.64
C ALA A 5 0.12 -28.30 -8.18
N LEU A 6 -0.87 -27.81 -7.42
CA LEU A 6 -1.61 -26.59 -7.74
C LEU A 6 -0.72 -25.36 -7.74
N LEU A 7 0.06 -25.16 -6.68
CA LEU A 7 0.99 -24.04 -6.58
C LEU A 7 2.09 -24.10 -7.66
N ALA A 8 2.60 -25.30 -7.96
CA ALA A 8 3.61 -25.47 -9.02
C ALA A 8 3.05 -25.11 -10.41
N GLY A 9 1.84 -25.56 -10.74
CA GLY A 9 1.19 -25.20 -12.01
C GLY A 9 0.88 -23.71 -12.11
N ALA A 10 0.43 -23.10 -11.01
CA ALA A 10 0.18 -21.67 -10.92
C ALA A 10 1.46 -20.84 -11.12
N ALA A 11 2.55 -21.20 -10.44
CA ALA A 11 3.84 -20.54 -10.60
C ALA A 11 4.36 -20.64 -12.04
N GLN A 12 4.27 -21.81 -12.67
CA GLN A 12 4.66 -21.96 -14.08
C GLN A 12 3.85 -21.02 -14.99
N ARG A 13 2.52 -20.96 -14.81
CA ARG A 13 1.65 -20.06 -15.58
C ARG A 13 2.02 -18.58 -15.43
N LEU A 14 2.36 -18.16 -14.21
CA LEU A 14 2.79 -16.78 -13.94
C LEU A 14 4.18 -16.49 -14.52
N ALA A 15 5.08 -17.47 -14.51
CA ALA A 15 6.39 -17.37 -15.16
C ALA A 15 6.27 -17.26 -16.68
N ASP A 16 5.41 -18.06 -17.31
CA ASP A 16 5.12 -18.01 -18.75
C ASP A 16 4.50 -16.66 -19.17
N ALA A 17 3.80 -15.99 -18.25
CA ALA A 17 3.28 -14.63 -18.43
C ALA A 17 4.34 -13.52 -18.24
N GLY A 18 5.58 -13.88 -17.89
CA GLY A 18 6.71 -12.94 -17.74
C GLY A 18 6.74 -12.18 -16.43
N LEU A 19 6.04 -12.64 -15.39
CA LEU A 19 6.02 -11.97 -14.08
C LEU A 19 7.30 -12.25 -13.28
N ALA A 20 7.74 -11.25 -12.53
CA ALA A 20 9.02 -11.29 -11.81
C ALA A 20 9.01 -12.18 -10.55
N SER A 21 7.84 -12.45 -9.97
CA SER A 21 7.68 -13.21 -8.71
C SER A 21 6.63 -14.33 -8.78
N PRO A 22 6.77 -15.34 -9.66
CA PRO A 22 5.71 -16.33 -9.90
C PRO A 22 5.31 -17.17 -8.67
N GLU A 23 6.28 -17.73 -7.94
CA GLU A 23 5.99 -18.59 -6.78
C GLU A 23 5.38 -17.81 -5.60
N PRO A 24 5.94 -16.67 -5.15
CA PRO A 24 5.32 -15.87 -4.09
C PRO A 24 3.90 -15.40 -4.43
N ASP A 25 3.66 -15.01 -5.68
CA ASP A 25 2.35 -14.53 -6.12
C ASP A 25 1.31 -15.65 -6.07
N ALA A 26 1.65 -16.85 -6.57
CA ALA A 26 0.77 -18.01 -6.49
C ALA A 26 0.41 -18.38 -5.04
N GLU A 27 1.39 -18.32 -4.13
CA GLU A 27 1.15 -18.57 -2.71
C GLU A 27 0.24 -17.52 -2.08
N TRP A 28 0.43 -16.24 -2.38
CA TRP A 28 -0.41 -15.16 -1.87
C TRP A 28 -1.84 -15.25 -2.35
N LEU A 29 -2.05 -15.54 -3.64
CA LEU A 29 -3.39 -15.70 -4.20
C LEU A 29 -4.12 -16.90 -3.57
N LEU A 30 -3.43 -18.03 -3.34
CA LEU A 30 -4.03 -19.17 -2.68
C LEU A 30 -4.31 -18.87 -1.18
N ALA A 31 -3.38 -18.22 -0.49
CA ALA A 31 -3.55 -17.78 0.89
C ALA A 31 -4.81 -16.92 1.05
N HIS A 32 -5.00 -15.96 0.14
CA HIS A 32 -6.18 -15.08 0.10
C HIS A 32 -7.48 -15.88 -0.07
N VAL A 33 -7.54 -16.80 -1.05
CA VAL A 33 -8.72 -17.67 -1.27
C VAL A 33 -9.05 -18.53 -0.06
N LEU A 34 -8.03 -18.99 0.67
CA LEU A 34 -8.20 -19.83 1.86
C LEU A 34 -8.44 -19.03 3.14
N GLY A 35 -8.36 -17.70 3.10
CA GLY A 35 -8.53 -16.83 4.27
C GLY A 35 -7.50 -17.05 5.37
N ARG A 36 -6.25 -17.38 5.02
CA ARG A 36 -5.19 -17.72 5.99
C ARG A 36 -3.81 -17.32 5.49
N GLY A 37 -2.81 -17.33 6.38
CA GLY A 37 -1.42 -17.05 6.02
C GLY A 37 -0.78 -18.09 5.09
N ARG A 38 0.38 -17.72 4.51
CA ARG A 38 1.18 -18.57 3.60
C ARG A 38 1.77 -19.82 4.25
N ALA A 39 1.93 -19.82 5.58
CA ALA A 39 2.47 -20.96 6.30
C ALA A 39 1.58 -22.21 6.11
N GLY A 40 2.22 -23.34 5.77
CA GLY A 40 1.53 -24.63 5.65
C GLY A 40 0.58 -24.78 4.46
N LEU A 41 0.60 -23.87 3.47
CA LEU A 41 -0.25 -23.95 2.27
C LEU A 41 -0.11 -25.28 1.52
N ALA A 42 1.09 -25.85 1.45
CA ALA A 42 1.36 -27.10 0.74
C ALA A 42 0.49 -28.29 1.22
N PHE A 43 -0.03 -28.23 2.44
CA PHE A 43 -0.86 -29.27 3.07
C PHE A 43 -2.32 -28.84 3.25
N ALA A 44 -2.70 -27.63 2.80
CA ALA A 44 -4.06 -27.14 2.92
C ALA A 44 -5.01 -27.96 2.04
N PRO A 45 -6.16 -28.44 2.53
CA PRO A 45 -7.23 -28.87 1.64
C PRO A 45 -7.76 -27.66 0.86
N VAL A 46 -8.11 -27.87 -0.41
CA VAL A 46 -8.67 -26.85 -1.30
C VAL A 46 -9.93 -27.44 -1.93
N THR A 47 -11.09 -26.82 -1.73
CA THR A 47 -12.35 -27.25 -2.36
C THR A 47 -12.38 -26.89 -3.84
N ASP A 48 -13.35 -27.41 -4.58
CA ASP A 48 -13.49 -27.09 -6.01
C ASP A 48 -13.92 -25.63 -6.22
N GLU A 49 -14.73 -25.06 -5.33
CA GLU A 49 -15.09 -23.63 -5.35
C GLU A 49 -13.85 -22.76 -5.11
N GLN A 50 -13.02 -23.12 -4.12
CA GLN A 50 -11.77 -22.41 -3.85
C GLN A 50 -10.80 -22.52 -5.03
N ARG A 51 -10.73 -23.67 -5.69
CA ARG A 51 -9.93 -23.84 -6.90
C ARG A 51 -10.42 -22.91 -8.03
N GLN A 52 -11.72 -22.80 -8.24
CA GLN A 52 -12.30 -21.89 -9.24
C GLN A 52 -11.97 -20.42 -8.93
N SER A 53 -12.13 -20.00 -7.67
CA SER A 53 -11.75 -18.66 -7.22
C SER A 53 -10.27 -18.39 -7.43
N PHE A 54 -9.39 -19.35 -7.08
CA PHE A 54 -7.94 -19.24 -7.28
C PHE A 54 -7.57 -19.09 -8.76
N GLU A 55 -8.18 -19.87 -9.65
CA GLU A 55 -7.95 -19.77 -11.10
C GLU A 55 -8.41 -18.41 -11.69
N ALA A 56 -9.49 -17.83 -11.17
CA ALA A 56 -9.94 -16.50 -11.56
C ALA A 56 -8.91 -15.43 -11.15
N LEU A 57 -8.38 -15.50 -9.93
CA LEU A 57 -7.34 -14.56 -9.46
C LEU A 57 -6.01 -14.74 -10.21
N LEU A 58 -5.61 -15.98 -10.51
CA LEU A 58 -4.42 -16.26 -11.32
C LEU A 58 -4.54 -15.68 -12.73
N SER A 59 -5.74 -15.72 -13.32
CA SER A 59 -5.97 -15.16 -14.65
C SER A 59 -5.82 -13.64 -14.66
N ARG A 60 -6.32 -12.96 -13.62
CA ARG A 60 -6.09 -11.52 -13.40
C ARG A 60 -4.61 -11.20 -13.24
N ARG A 61 -3.91 -11.97 -12.40
CA ARG A 61 -2.48 -11.79 -12.16
C ARG A 61 -1.65 -12.00 -13.42
N ALA A 62 -1.90 -13.07 -14.17
CA ALA A 62 -1.23 -13.36 -15.43
C ALA A 62 -1.50 -12.29 -16.52
N ALA A 63 -2.59 -11.53 -16.41
CA ALA A 63 -2.88 -10.40 -17.28
C ALA A 63 -2.09 -9.13 -16.91
N GLY A 64 -1.27 -9.17 -15.85
CA GLY A 64 -0.44 -8.07 -15.37
C GLY A 64 -1.11 -7.19 -14.31
N GLU A 65 -2.28 -7.58 -13.78
CA GLU A 65 -2.87 -6.86 -12.65
C GLU A 65 -1.98 -7.02 -11.41
N PRO A 66 -1.68 -5.95 -10.66
CA PRO A 66 -0.83 -6.03 -9.48
C PRO A 66 -1.40 -6.95 -8.41
N LEU A 67 -0.54 -7.75 -7.76
CA LEU A 67 -0.94 -8.71 -6.74
C LEU A 67 -1.77 -8.05 -5.62
N GLN A 68 -1.32 -6.90 -5.12
CA GLN A 68 -1.95 -6.18 -4.01
C GLN A 68 -3.34 -5.66 -4.40
N HIS A 69 -3.57 -5.27 -5.65
CA HIS A 69 -4.89 -4.89 -6.13
C HIS A 69 -5.84 -6.10 -6.22
N ILE A 70 -5.31 -7.27 -6.55
CA ILE A 70 -6.08 -8.51 -6.58
C ILE A 70 -6.49 -8.94 -5.17
N VAL A 71 -5.56 -8.94 -4.20
CA VAL A 71 -5.85 -9.33 -2.81
C VAL A 71 -6.54 -8.22 -2.00
N GLY A 72 -6.48 -6.98 -2.48
CA GLY A 72 -7.13 -5.81 -1.90
C GLY A 72 -6.37 -5.13 -0.76
N THR A 73 -5.20 -5.63 -0.38
CA THR A 73 -4.38 -5.08 0.71
C THR A 73 -2.90 -5.00 0.36
N ALA A 74 -2.21 -4.06 1.02
CA ALA A 74 -0.76 -3.93 1.01
C ALA A 74 -0.27 -3.69 2.44
N ALA A 75 0.77 -4.41 2.84
CA ALA A 75 1.52 -4.11 4.05
C ALA A 75 2.39 -2.87 3.82
N PHE A 76 2.48 -2.02 4.83
CA PHE A 76 3.39 -0.88 4.86
C PHE A 76 3.86 -0.67 6.29
N ARG A 77 5.16 -0.88 6.54
CA ARG A 77 5.73 -0.87 7.89
C ARG A 77 4.97 -1.81 8.83
N HIS A 78 4.34 -1.27 9.88
CA HIS A 78 3.58 -2.04 10.88
C HIS A 78 2.07 -2.02 10.63
N VAL A 79 1.61 -1.39 9.55
CA VAL A 79 0.19 -1.24 9.21
C VAL A 79 -0.17 -1.98 7.93
N GLU A 80 -1.45 -2.30 7.79
CA GLU A 80 -2.03 -2.81 6.55
C GLU A 80 -3.00 -1.76 5.97
N LEU A 81 -2.97 -1.62 4.64
CA LEU A 81 -3.75 -0.66 3.89
C LEU A 81 -4.61 -1.39 2.87
N ALA A 82 -5.89 -1.03 2.79
CA ALA A 82 -6.72 -1.36 1.64
C ALA A 82 -6.17 -0.63 0.40
N VAL A 83 -6.03 -1.37 -0.71
CA VAL A 83 -5.57 -0.83 -1.99
C VAL A 83 -6.30 -1.50 -3.15
N GLY A 84 -6.25 -0.90 -4.33
CA GLY A 84 -6.85 -1.42 -5.54
C GLY A 84 -6.70 -0.45 -6.71
N PRO A 85 -7.45 -0.66 -7.81
CA PRO A 85 -7.43 0.25 -8.95
C PRO A 85 -7.68 1.70 -8.52
N GLY A 86 -6.91 2.64 -9.07
CA GLY A 86 -7.02 4.07 -8.76
C GLY A 86 -6.14 4.57 -7.62
N VAL A 87 -5.42 3.68 -6.91
CA VAL A 87 -4.45 4.08 -5.89
C VAL A 87 -3.09 3.40 -6.05
N PHE A 88 -2.04 4.18 -5.79
CA PHE A 88 -0.67 3.70 -5.84
C PHE A 88 -0.41 2.68 -4.72
N ILE A 89 0.21 1.55 -5.08
CA ILE A 89 0.62 0.53 -4.12
C ILE A 89 1.85 1.04 -3.36
N PRO A 90 1.80 1.13 -2.02
CA PRO A 90 2.94 1.55 -1.22
C PRO A 90 4.18 0.71 -1.53
N ARG A 91 5.34 1.36 -1.66
CA ARG A 91 6.61 0.70 -2.02
C ARG A 91 7.51 0.57 -0.79
N PRO A 92 8.33 -0.50 -0.70
CA PRO A 92 9.28 -0.67 0.39
C PRO A 92 10.21 0.53 0.59
N GLU A 93 10.62 1.21 -0.48
CA GLU A 93 11.46 2.41 -0.43
C GLU A 93 10.76 3.56 0.32
N THR A 94 9.43 3.69 0.19
CA THR A 94 8.63 4.69 0.90
C THR A 94 8.58 4.41 2.42
N GLU A 95 8.80 3.17 2.86
CA GLU A 95 8.90 2.84 4.29
C GLU A 95 10.11 3.49 4.96
N LEU A 96 11.19 3.73 4.20
CA LEU A 96 12.37 4.45 4.67
C LEU A 96 12.06 5.92 4.94
N LEU A 97 11.26 6.55 4.06
CA LEU A 97 10.82 7.94 4.24
C LEU A 97 9.93 8.07 5.48
N ALA A 98 8.93 7.20 5.62
CA ALA A 98 8.05 7.19 6.79
C ALA A 98 8.87 6.93 8.08
N GLY A 99 9.78 5.97 8.07
CA GLY A 99 10.65 5.67 9.22
C GLY A 99 11.53 6.87 9.61
N TRP A 100 12.16 7.52 8.64
CA TRP A 100 12.92 8.74 8.88
C TRP A 100 12.05 9.86 9.48
N GLY A 101 10.84 10.05 8.95
CA GLY A 101 9.89 11.04 9.47
C GLY A 101 9.50 10.77 10.92
N ILE A 102 9.20 9.51 11.26
CA ILE A 102 8.87 9.09 12.63
C ILE A 102 10.03 9.36 13.60
N GLU A 103 11.27 9.05 13.21
CA GLU A 103 12.46 9.38 14.01
C GLU A 103 12.62 10.89 14.20
N ARG A 104 12.34 11.68 13.17
CA ARG A 104 12.37 13.15 13.27
C ARG A 104 11.32 13.67 14.25
N LEU A 105 10.11 13.12 14.25
CA LEU A 105 9.05 13.46 15.20
C LEU A 105 9.43 13.08 16.64
N ARG A 106 10.08 11.92 16.85
CA ARG A 106 10.65 11.52 18.16
C ARG A 106 11.68 12.54 18.66
N ALA A 107 12.59 12.98 17.78
CA ALA A 107 13.60 13.97 18.11
C ALA A 107 12.98 15.34 18.46
N LEU A 108 11.98 15.80 17.71
CA LEU A 108 11.24 17.04 18.01
C LEU A 108 10.55 16.97 19.37
N ARG A 109 9.93 15.82 19.67
CA ARG A 109 9.31 15.58 20.99
C ARG A 109 10.33 15.65 22.13
N ALA A 110 11.47 14.99 21.97
CA ALA A 110 12.56 15.06 22.95
C ALA A 110 13.11 16.49 23.13
N ALA A 111 13.05 17.32 22.09
CA ALA A 111 13.45 18.73 22.11
C ALA A 111 12.37 19.68 22.67
N GLY A 112 11.29 19.16 23.26
CA GLY A 112 10.25 19.97 23.91
C GLY A 112 9.06 20.35 23.03
N ARG A 113 8.88 19.70 21.86
CA ARG A 113 7.66 19.82 21.04
C ARG A 113 6.75 18.60 21.28
N PRO A 114 5.88 18.60 22.30
CA PRO A 114 5.14 17.39 22.70
C PRO A 114 4.22 16.83 21.61
N HIS A 115 3.67 17.71 20.77
CA HIS A 115 2.74 17.40 19.69
C HIS A 115 3.23 18.05 18.39
N PRO A 116 4.27 17.49 17.73
CA PRO A 116 4.76 18.05 16.48
C PRO A 116 3.68 17.89 15.39
N VAL A 117 3.54 18.90 14.54
CA VAL A 117 2.60 18.90 13.41
C VAL A 117 3.32 18.37 12.17
N VAL A 118 2.75 17.36 11.55
CA VAL A 118 3.29 16.72 10.34
C VAL A 118 2.24 16.69 9.23
N VAL A 119 2.67 17.02 8.01
CA VAL A 119 1.83 16.99 6.81
C VAL A 119 2.37 15.93 5.85
N ASP A 120 1.51 15.02 5.41
CA ASP A 120 1.75 14.06 4.33
C ASP A 120 1.10 14.56 3.03
N LEU A 121 1.92 15.05 2.11
CA LEU A 121 1.47 15.55 0.81
C LEU A 121 1.40 14.43 -0.23
N CYS A 122 0.31 14.41 -1.00
CA CYS A 122 0.01 13.36 -1.98
C CYS A 122 -0.09 11.98 -1.31
N THR A 123 -0.94 11.88 -0.28
CA THR A 123 -0.97 10.73 0.65
C THR A 123 -1.36 9.41 -0.02
N GLY A 124 -2.01 9.45 -1.19
CA GLY A 124 -2.44 8.27 -1.94
C GLY A 124 -3.39 7.41 -1.11
N SER A 125 -2.97 6.20 -0.75
CA SER A 125 -3.74 5.30 0.12
C SER A 125 -3.70 5.68 1.61
N GLY A 126 -2.99 6.75 2.00
CA GLY A 126 -2.79 7.10 3.39
C GLY A 126 -1.56 6.44 4.02
N ALA A 127 -0.64 5.88 3.24
CA ALA A 127 0.38 4.95 3.75
C ALA A 127 1.33 5.58 4.77
N ILE A 128 1.92 6.73 4.43
CA ILE A 128 2.82 7.46 5.32
C ILE A 128 2.04 7.99 6.52
N ALA A 129 0.92 8.70 6.28
CA ALA A 129 0.06 9.22 7.34
C ALA A 129 -0.37 8.15 8.37
N LYS A 130 -0.81 6.97 7.91
CA LYS A 130 -1.23 5.86 8.79
C LYS A 130 -0.07 5.30 9.61
N ALA A 131 1.10 5.12 9.00
CA ALA A 131 2.29 4.65 9.73
C ALA A 131 2.74 5.67 10.79
N VAL A 132 2.67 6.96 10.48
CA VAL A 132 2.98 8.02 11.46
C VAL A 132 1.95 8.03 12.60
N ALA A 133 0.66 7.92 12.30
CA ALA A 133 -0.39 7.87 13.33
C ALA A 133 -0.24 6.64 14.25
N ASP A 134 0.18 5.49 13.71
CA ASP A 134 0.42 4.25 14.46
C ASP A 134 1.67 4.35 15.37
N GLU A 135 2.80 4.81 14.84
CA GLU A 135 4.09 4.76 15.54
C GLU A 135 4.45 6.03 16.33
N ALA A 136 3.78 7.14 16.02
CA ALA A 136 3.89 8.43 16.69
C ALA A 136 2.49 9.00 17.03
N PRO A 137 1.67 8.30 17.82
CA PRO A 137 0.28 8.71 18.13
C PRO A 137 0.16 10.02 18.92
N TRP A 138 1.28 10.64 19.29
CA TRP A 138 1.35 11.96 19.91
C TRP A 138 1.49 13.11 18.90
N ALA A 139 1.86 12.82 17.65
CA ALA A 139 1.98 13.81 16.59
C ALA A 139 0.60 14.20 16.07
N VAL A 140 0.47 15.43 15.57
CA VAL A 140 -0.74 15.89 14.88
C VAL A 140 -0.51 15.68 13.39
N VAL A 141 -1.26 14.76 12.78
CA VAL A 141 -1.04 14.32 11.40
C VAL A 141 -2.11 14.91 10.50
N HIS A 142 -1.68 15.59 9.45
CA HIS A 142 -2.51 16.05 8.35
C HIS A 142 -2.09 15.34 7.07
N ALA A 143 -3.05 15.09 6.19
CA ALA A 143 -2.79 14.43 4.91
C ALA A 143 -3.65 15.05 3.80
N VAL A 144 -3.14 15.12 2.58
CA VAL A 144 -3.90 15.61 1.43
C VAL A 144 -3.79 14.67 0.24
N GLU A 145 -4.92 14.44 -0.43
CA GLU A 145 -4.99 13.73 -1.71
C GLU A 145 -5.88 14.48 -2.71
N LEU A 146 -5.42 14.57 -3.95
CA LEU A 146 -6.13 15.24 -5.03
C LEU A 146 -7.04 14.28 -5.81
N SER A 147 -6.60 13.03 -6.02
CA SER A 147 -7.36 12.03 -6.76
C SER A 147 -8.55 11.52 -5.96
N GLU A 148 -9.76 11.68 -6.50
CA GLU A 148 -10.99 11.16 -5.89
C GLU A 148 -10.93 9.63 -5.67
N GLU A 149 -10.31 8.89 -6.60
CA GLU A 149 -10.16 7.44 -6.49
C GLU A 149 -9.22 7.05 -5.33
N ALA A 150 -8.09 7.74 -5.19
CA ALA A 150 -7.14 7.48 -4.11
C ALA A 150 -7.67 7.98 -2.76
N LEU A 151 -8.38 9.11 -2.74
CA LEU A 151 -9.01 9.67 -1.54
C LEU A 151 -9.95 8.66 -0.88
N ALA A 152 -10.77 7.94 -1.64
CA ALA A 152 -11.65 6.90 -1.10
C ALA A 152 -10.87 5.77 -0.38
N TYR A 153 -9.64 5.47 -0.81
CA TYR A 153 -8.77 4.54 -0.09
C TYR A 153 -8.17 5.20 1.16
N ALA A 154 -7.70 6.44 1.07
CA ALA A 154 -7.18 7.19 2.21
C ALA A 154 -8.23 7.31 3.33
N GLU A 155 -9.47 7.67 3.00
CA GLU A 155 -10.58 7.77 3.96
C GLU A 155 -10.79 6.46 4.72
N ARG A 156 -10.88 5.34 3.99
CA ARG A 156 -11.03 4.01 4.60
C ARG A 156 -9.83 3.63 5.47
N ASN A 157 -8.62 3.91 5.00
CA ASN A 157 -7.40 3.49 5.67
C ASN A 157 -7.08 4.31 6.91
N LEU A 158 -7.47 5.59 6.91
CA LEU A 158 -7.24 6.56 7.97
C LEU A 158 -8.44 6.68 8.92
N GLU A 159 -9.52 5.95 8.67
CA GLU A 159 -10.65 5.85 9.59
C GLU A 159 -10.17 5.54 11.01
N SER A 160 -10.64 6.32 11.98
CA SER A 160 -10.28 6.20 13.41
C SER A 160 -8.81 6.44 13.78
N THR A 161 -7.95 6.88 12.86
CA THR A 161 -6.54 7.22 13.16
C THR A 161 -6.38 8.61 13.78
N GLY A 162 -7.37 9.49 13.60
CA GLY A 162 -7.30 10.89 14.02
C GLY A 162 -6.54 11.82 13.06
N VAL A 163 -6.12 11.32 11.89
CA VAL A 163 -5.52 12.12 10.83
C VAL A 163 -6.55 13.08 10.22
N ASP A 164 -6.17 14.36 10.06
CA ASP A 164 -6.95 15.34 9.29
C ASP A 164 -6.65 15.17 7.79
N LEU A 165 -7.49 14.36 7.13
CA LEU A 165 -7.42 14.10 5.70
C LEU A 165 -8.24 15.15 4.92
N ARG A 166 -7.60 15.80 3.95
CA ARG A 166 -8.23 16.78 3.06
C ARG A 166 -8.20 16.33 1.61
N SER A 167 -9.28 16.61 0.89
CA SER A 167 -9.29 16.55 -0.57
C SER A 167 -8.80 17.88 -1.13
N GLY A 168 -7.76 17.87 -1.95
CA GLY A 168 -7.23 19.10 -2.53
C GLY A 168 -5.86 18.96 -3.16
N ASP A 169 -5.34 20.06 -3.69
CA ASP A 169 -3.98 20.11 -4.24
C ASP A 169 -2.97 20.29 -3.10
N ALA A 170 -1.83 19.61 -3.21
CA ALA A 170 -0.75 19.71 -2.22
C ALA A 170 -0.17 21.13 -2.10
N ALA A 171 -0.34 21.98 -3.11
CA ALA A 171 0.16 23.35 -3.11
C ALA A 171 -0.59 24.30 -2.16
N ASP A 172 -1.87 24.05 -1.89
CA ASP A 172 -2.74 25.02 -1.21
C ASP A 172 -3.74 24.42 -0.20
N ALA A 173 -3.67 23.12 0.10
CA ALA A 173 -4.62 22.46 0.99
C ALA A 173 -4.55 22.85 2.48
N PHE A 174 -3.49 23.51 2.93
CA PHE A 174 -3.22 23.79 4.35
C PHE A 174 -2.81 25.25 4.66
N PRO A 175 -3.55 26.28 4.20
CA PRO A 175 -3.19 27.67 4.49
C PRO A 175 -3.33 28.01 5.98
N ASP A 176 -4.17 27.26 6.71
CA ASP A 176 -4.35 27.34 8.16
C ASP A 176 -3.14 26.81 8.95
N LEU A 177 -2.22 26.07 8.31
CA LEU A 177 -1.01 25.54 8.93
C LEU A 177 0.26 26.35 8.61
N ASP A 178 0.15 27.49 7.91
CA ASP A 178 1.29 28.32 7.54
C ASP A 178 2.13 28.74 8.76
N GLY A 179 3.42 28.38 8.74
CA GLY A 179 4.36 28.60 9.85
C GLY A 179 4.17 27.68 11.07
N GLY A 180 3.21 26.76 11.04
CA GLY A 180 2.89 25.82 12.12
C GLY A 180 3.36 24.38 11.90
N VAL A 181 3.76 24.01 10.68
CA VAL A 181 4.20 22.65 10.34
C VAL A 181 5.64 22.40 10.79
N ASP A 182 5.87 21.32 11.52
CA ASP A 182 7.21 20.92 11.98
C ASP A 182 7.92 19.95 11.01
N LEU A 183 7.15 19.19 10.24
CA LEU A 183 7.65 18.23 9.27
C LEU A 183 6.69 18.08 8.08
N VAL A 184 7.24 18.11 6.86
CA VAL A 184 6.50 17.75 5.65
C VAL A 184 7.11 16.46 5.10
N LEU A 185 6.26 15.47 4.84
CA LEU A 185 6.58 14.25 4.13
C LEU A 185 5.80 14.26 2.80
N ALA A 186 6.42 13.75 1.74
CA ALA A 186 5.77 13.68 0.45
C ALA A 186 6.38 12.55 -0.39
N ASN A 187 5.52 11.80 -1.08
CA ASN A 187 5.92 10.90 -2.16
C ASN A 187 5.14 11.29 -3.43
N PRO A 188 5.43 12.46 -4.02
CA PRO A 188 4.68 12.95 -5.18
C PRO A 188 4.99 12.13 -6.43
N PRO A 189 4.18 12.22 -7.49
CA PRO A 189 4.54 11.66 -8.78
C PRO A 189 5.82 12.31 -9.32
N TYR A 190 6.86 11.51 -9.53
CA TYR A 190 8.18 11.97 -9.98
C TYR A 190 8.63 11.37 -11.32
N ILE A 191 7.81 10.51 -11.93
CA ILE A 191 8.14 9.88 -13.22
C ILE A 191 7.93 10.92 -14.33
N PRO A 192 8.95 11.19 -15.17
CA PRO A 192 8.80 12.10 -16.30
C PRO A 192 7.70 11.65 -17.26
N VAL A 193 6.93 12.60 -17.80
CA VAL A 193 5.77 12.34 -18.67
C VAL A 193 6.15 11.49 -19.91
N GLY A 194 7.39 11.63 -20.41
CA GLY A 194 7.89 10.87 -21.55
C GLY A 194 8.36 9.43 -21.23
N GLU A 195 8.41 9.05 -19.96
CA GLU A 195 8.95 7.76 -19.51
C GLU A 195 7.86 6.81 -18.97
N TYR A 196 6.60 7.24 -18.93
CA TYR A 196 5.47 6.44 -18.44
C TYR A 196 5.31 5.11 -19.20
N GLU A 197 5.58 5.10 -20.51
CA GLU A 197 5.54 3.88 -21.33
C GLU A 197 6.67 2.90 -21.05
N SER A 198 7.70 3.28 -20.28
CA SER A 198 8.83 2.41 -19.90
C SER A 198 8.64 1.78 -18.52
N VAL A 199 7.69 2.28 -17.72
CA VAL A 199 7.33 1.74 -16.41
C VAL A 199 6.77 0.33 -16.57
N ALA A 200 7.13 -0.59 -15.67
CA ALA A 200 6.58 -1.96 -15.70
C ALA A 200 5.05 -1.92 -15.71
N ARG A 201 4.40 -2.83 -16.44
CA ARG A 201 2.93 -2.84 -16.60
C ARG A 201 2.18 -2.88 -15.27
N GLU A 202 2.81 -3.46 -14.24
CA GLU A 202 2.30 -3.59 -12.88
C GLU A 202 2.49 -2.32 -12.01
N VAL A 203 3.17 -1.32 -12.55
CA VAL A 203 3.56 -0.08 -11.87
C VAL A 203 2.96 1.16 -12.57
N ARG A 204 2.49 1.00 -13.81
CA ARG A 204 1.75 2.03 -14.55
C ARG A 204 0.42 2.35 -13.89
#